data_AF-A0ABD7CJQ4-F1
#
_entry.id   AF-A0ABD7CJQ4-F1
#
_cell.length_a   1.000
_cell.length_b   1.000
_cell.length_c   1.000
_cell.angle_alpha   90.00
_cell.angle_beta   90.00
_cell.angle_gamma   90.00
#
_symmetry.space_group_name_H-M   'P 1'
#
loop_
_entity.id
_entity.type
_entity.pdbx_description
1 polymer ?
#
loop_
_entity_poly.entity_id
_entity_poly.type
_entity_poly.pdbx_seq_one_letter_code
_entity_poly.pdbx_strand_id
1 'polypeptide(L)'
;MFNKSIDKSYKIKARKRISSLLANSMYNIHIKSFPHLYSKDNIFTEGLLTIMIPYYKFKHYLLSIKDKNMDENPKVKNFDWTEEKEKVTSEAKCLTTNNDFGILNDYHDTHIKEKVSGLKDAYKDIYYIKLPEYDDFKYLLNTRKSIGVKSLFASVPVHGNLYDYCGSSKEDRNEYYKKMNKMVISYGFEILDLSQYEYGEYYAFSMRRMFAF
;
A
#
# COMPACT_ATOMS: atom_id res chain seq x y z
N MET A 1 -17.31 -6.00 9.05
CA MET A 1 -18.11 -7.07 9.73
C MET A 1 -19.31 -7.52 8.91
N PHE A 2 -20.06 -6.61 8.27
CA PHE A 2 -21.28 -6.94 7.50
C PHE A 2 -21.05 -7.67 6.16
N ASN A 3 -19.84 -7.63 5.60
CA ASN A 3 -19.53 -8.38 4.37
C ASN A 3 -19.66 -9.89 4.63
N LYS A 4 -20.59 -10.57 3.96
CA LYS A 4 -20.87 -12.01 4.12
C LYS A 4 -19.88 -12.93 3.39
N SER A 5 -19.17 -12.44 2.36
CA SER A 5 -18.21 -13.28 1.62
C SER A 5 -16.93 -13.54 2.41
N ILE A 6 -16.62 -12.70 3.41
CA ILE A 6 -15.45 -12.86 4.26
C ILE A 6 -15.81 -13.69 5.49
N ASP A 7 -15.09 -14.78 5.71
CA ASP A 7 -15.28 -15.66 6.87
C ASP A 7 -15.02 -14.94 8.22
N LYS A 8 -15.69 -15.42 9.28
CA LYS A 8 -15.65 -14.83 10.63
C LYS A 8 -14.22 -14.85 11.20
N SER A 9 -13.43 -15.89 10.94
CA SER A 9 -12.06 -16.01 11.47
C SER A 9 -11.14 -14.90 10.94
N TYR A 10 -11.26 -14.54 9.65
CA TYR A 10 -10.50 -13.43 9.07
C TYR A 10 -10.92 -12.09 9.66
N LYS A 11 -12.22 -11.87 9.87
CA LYS A 11 -12.72 -10.66 10.54
C LYS A 11 -12.17 -10.50 11.95
N ILE A 12 -12.07 -11.59 12.71
CA ILE A 12 -11.50 -11.61 14.06
C ILE A 12 -9.99 -11.32 14.02
N LYS A 13 -9.25 -11.88 13.04
CA LYS A 13 -7.82 -11.59 12.85
C LYS A 13 -7.58 -10.10 12.53
N ALA A 14 -8.31 -9.52 11.59
CA ALA A 14 -8.22 -8.09 11.27
C ALA A 14 -8.51 -7.23 12.51
N ARG A 15 -9.53 -7.57 13.31
CA ARG A 15 -9.76 -6.87 14.57
C ARG A 15 -8.54 -6.87 15.47
N LYS A 16 -7.92 -8.03 15.72
CA LYS A 16 -6.78 -8.13 16.63
C LYS A 16 -5.67 -7.17 16.20
N ARG A 17 -5.37 -7.13 14.89
CA ARG A 17 -4.39 -6.20 14.31
C ARG A 17 -4.80 -4.73 14.44
N ILE A 18 -6.05 -4.38 14.13
CA ILE A 18 -6.56 -3.01 14.31
C ILE A 18 -6.47 -2.59 15.79
N SER A 19 -6.79 -3.49 16.71
CA SER A 19 -6.71 -3.24 18.15
C SER A 19 -5.28 -3.00 18.61
N SER A 20 -4.28 -3.72 18.06
CA SER A 20 -2.87 -3.48 18.38
C SER A 20 -2.39 -2.14 17.83
N LEU A 21 -2.79 -1.78 16.61
CA LEU A 21 -2.42 -0.49 16.00
C LEU A 21 -3.03 0.71 16.73
N LEU A 22 -4.25 0.54 17.25
CA LEU A 22 -4.98 1.61 17.95
C LEU A 22 -4.76 1.60 19.46
N ALA A 23 -3.87 0.77 20.01
CA ALA A 23 -3.71 0.59 21.46
C ALA A 23 -3.61 1.92 22.22
N ASN A 24 -2.85 2.88 21.68
CA ASN A 24 -2.57 4.17 22.31
C ASN A 24 -3.52 5.32 21.92
N SER A 25 -4.51 5.08 21.04
CA SER A 25 -5.46 6.14 20.64
C SER A 25 -6.75 6.06 21.46
N MET A 26 -7.03 7.08 22.29
CA MET A 26 -8.30 7.23 23.03
C MET A 26 -9.47 7.65 22.12
N TYR A 27 -9.20 8.37 21.03
CA TYR A 27 -10.23 8.92 20.12
C TYR A 27 -11.00 7.89 19.26
N ASN A 28 -10.54 6.63 19.23
CA ASN A 28 -11.07 5.60 18.31
C ASN A 28 -11.91 4.52 19.01
N ILE A 29 -12.53 4.83 20.15
CA ILE A 29 -13.26 3.85 20.95
C ILE A 29 -14.35 3.13 20.14
N HIS A 30 -15.08 3.88 19.31
CA HIS A 30 -16.13 3.34 18.44
C HIS A 30 -15.62 2.38 17.35
N ILE A 31 -14.35 2.52 16.93
CA ILE A 31 -13.66 1.61 15.99
C ILE A 31 -13.28 0.30 16.68
N LYS A 32 -13.01 0.34 18.00
CA LYS A 32 -12.68 -0.82 18.81
C LYS A 32 -13.91 -1.58 19.30
N SER A 33 -15.00 -0.87 19.66
CA SER A 33 -16.19 -1.45 20.29
C SER A 33 -16.91 -2.44 19.38
N PHE A 34 -17.20 -2.08 18.13
CA PHE A 34 -17.97 -2.95 17.23
C PHE A 34 -17.26 -4.27 16.92
N PRO A 35 -15.97 -4.27 16.51
CA PRO A 35 -15.24 -5.51 16.33
C PRO A 35 -15.10 -6.31 17.62
N HIS A 36 -14.92 -5.65 18.77
CA HIS A 36 -14.77 -6.30 20.07
C HIS A 36 -16.03 -7.09 20.44
N LEU A 37 -17.21 -6.48 20.31
CA LEU A 37 -18.50 -7.14 20.53
C LEU A 37 -18.73 -8.27 19.52
N TYR A 38 -18.40 -8.05 18.24
CA TYR A 38 -18.53 -9.06 17.18
C TYR A 38 -17.65 -10.31 17.39
N SER A 39 -16.55 -10.19 18.16
CA SER A 39 -15.58 -11.27 18.34
C SER A 39 -15.76 -12.07 19.63
N LYS A 40 -16.67 -11.66 20.52
CA LYS A 40 -16.95 -12.36 21.77
C LYS A 40 -18.17 -13.25 21.57
N ASP A 41 -18.01 -14.54 21.83
CA ASP A 41 -19.09 -15.52 21.77
C ASP A 41 -19.68 -15.69 23.19
N ASN A 42 -20.24 -14.62 23.75
CA ASN A 42 -20.97 -14.69 25.02
C ASN A 42 -22.33 -13.98 24.93
N ILE A 43 -23.30 -14.50 25.68
CA ILE A 43 -24.72 -14.09 25.64
C ILE A 43 -24.90 -12.59 25.91
N PHE A 44 -24.15 -12.02 26.86
CA PHE A 44 -24.23 -10.59 27.18
C PHE A 44 -23.76 -9.70 26.03
N THR A 45 -22.64 -10.05 25.39
CA THR A 45 -22.11 -9.31 24.25
C THR A 45 -22.95 -9.47 23.00
N GLU A 46 -23.58 -10.64 22.83
CA GLU A 46 -24.50 -10.91 21.73
C GLU A 46 -25.79 -10.08 21.88
N GLY A 47 -26.35 -10.00 23.09
CA GLY A 47 -27.48 -9.13 23.41
C GLY A 47 -27.16 -7.65 23.17
N LEU A 48 -26.02 -7.18 23.68
CA LEU A 48 -25.58 -5.80 23.46
C LEU A 48 -25.31 -5.51 21.97
N LEU A 49 -24.68 -6.43 21.26
CA LEU A 49 -24.45 -6.31 19.82
C LEU A 49 -25.77 -6.20 19.06
N THR A 50 -26.77 -7.00 19.42
CA THR A 50 -28.11 -6.98 18.80
C THR A 50 -28.75 -5.60 18.91
N ILE A 51 -28.67 -4.97 20.08
CA ILE A 51 -29.17 -3.61 20.32
C ILE A 51 -28.41 -2.58 19.48
N MET A 52 -27.09 -2.75 19.31
CA MET A 52 -26.25 -1.79 18.58
C MET A 52 -26.22 -2.01 17.05
N ILE A 53 -26.66 -3.17 16.54
CA ILE A 53 -26.66 -3.49 15.10
C ILE A 53 -27.36 -2.41 14.25
N PRO A 54 -28.54 -1.88 14.62
CA PRO A 54 -29.22 -0.82 13.86
C PRO A 54 -28.33 0.41 13.68
N TYR A 55 -27.67 0.88 14.75
CA TYR A 55 -26.73 1.99 14.70
C TYR A 55 -25.57 1.71 13.74
N TYR A 56 -24.95 0.53 13.83
CA TYR A 56 -23.83 0.18 12.96
C TYR A 56 -24.23 -0.01 11.49
N LYS A 57 -25.44 -0.53 11.22
CA LYS A 57 -25.99 -0.60 9.87
C LYS A 57 -26.23 0.79 9.29
N PHE A 58 -26.84 1.68 10.06
CA PHE A 58 -27.06 3.08 9.65
C PHE A 58 -25.75 3.80 9.38
N LYS A 59 -24.76 3.67 10.28
CA LYS A 59 -23.41 4.23 10.07
C LYS A 59 -22.74 3.63 8.82
N HIS A 60 -22.86 2.33 8.59
CA HIS A 60 -22.34 1.69 7.39
C HIS A 60 -22.99 2.21 6.11
N TYR A 61 -24.31 2.45 6.14
CA TYR A 61 -25.04 3.09 5.05
C TYR A 61 -24.56 4.52 4.78
N LEU A 62 -24.41 5.35 5.82
CA LEU A 62 -23.86 6.71 5.65
C LEU A 62 -22.46 6.70 5.03
N LEU A 63 -21.60 5.77 5.45
CA LEU A 63 -20.27 5.61 4.87
C LEU A 63 -20.30 5.10 3.42
N SER A 64 -21.26 4.24 3.07
CA SER A 64 -21.36 3.71 1.70
C SER A 64 -21.86 4.73 0.69
N ILE A 65 -22.49 5.81 1.14
CA ILE A 65 -22.92 6.94 0.29
C ILE A 65 -21.95 8.11 0.31
N LYS A 66 -21.14 8.27 1.37
CA LYS A 66 -20.22 9.40 1.54
C LYS A 66 -19.23 9.56 0.38
N ASP A 67 -18.77 8.44 -0.16
CA ASP A 67 -17.69 8.40 -1.16
C ASP A 67 -18.22 8.12 -2.59
N LYS A 68 -19.54 8.23 -2.83
CA LYS A 68 -20.14 7.93 -4.14
C LYS A 68 -20.04 9.06 -5.17
N ASN A 69 -19.49 10.22 -4.81
CA ASN A 69 -19.15 11.27 -5.76
C ASN A 69 -17.75 11.05 -6.34
N MET A 70 -17.51 9.88 -6.96
CA MET A 70 -16.33 9.68 -7.80
C MET A 70 -16.75 9.96 -9.25
N ASP A 71 -15.97 10.82 -9.92
CA ASP A 71 -16.15 11.18 -11.32
C ASP A 71 -16.31 9.95 -12.22
N GLU A 72 -17.01 10.18 -13.33
CA GLU A 72 -17.29 9.20 -14.37
C GLU A 72 -16.08 8.34 -14.72
N ASN A 73 -16.32 7.04 -14.98
CA ASN A 73 -15.32 6.14 -15.54
C ASN A 73 -14.62 6.85 -16.72
N PRO A 74 -13.29 7.04 -16.68
CA PRO A 74 -12.59 7.70 -17.76
C PRO A 74 -12.87 6.92 -19.05
N LYS A 75 -13.42 7.62 -20.05
CA LYS A 75 -13.65 7.02 -21.37
C LYS A 75 -12.31 6.50 -21.89
N VAL A 76 -12.27 5.22 -22.24
CA VAL A 76 -11.09 4.60 -22.85
C VAL A 76 -10.84 5.32 -24.17
N LYS A 77 -9.82 6.18 -24.18
CA LYS A 77 -9.30 6.78 -25.42
C LYS A 77 -8.33 5.78 -26.04
N ASN A 78 -8.31 5.71 -27.36
CA ASN A 78 -7.19 5.08 -28.05
C ASN A 78 -5.92 5.86 -27.67
N PHE A 79 -4.93 5.14 -27.17
CA PHE A 79 -3.72 5.71 -26.60
C PHE A 79 -2.51 5.20 -27.37
N ASP A 80 -1.71 6.12 -27.89
CA ASP A 80 -0.41 5.79 -28.43
C ASP A 80 0.62 5.81 -27.29
N TRP A 81 1.03 4.62 -26.87
CA TRP A 81 2.00 4.45 -25.79
C TRP A 81 3.39 4.99 -26.15
N THR A 82 3.73 5.05 -27.44
CA THR A 82 5.01 5.60 -27.89
C THR A 82 5.00 7.11 -27.78
N GLU A 83 3.94 7.76 -28.28
CA GLU A 83 3.77 9.21 -28.19
C GLU A 83 3.72 9.68 -26.72
N GLU A 84 2.94 9.00 -25.88
CA GLU A 84 2.85 9.39 -24.46
C GLU A 84 4.19 9.20 -23.75
N LYS A 85 4.92 8.11 -24.04
CA LYS A 85 6.22 7.89 -23.44
C LYS A 85 7.19 9.00 -23.82
N GLU A 86 7.23 9.43 -25.07
CA GLU A 86 8.07 10.55 -25.53
C GLU A 86 7.67 11.86 -24.85
N LYS A 87 6.37 12.13 -24.75
CA LYS A 87 5.83 13.31 -24.08
C LYS A 87 6.22 13.34 -22.60
N VAL A 88 5.97 12.26 -21.87
CA VAL A 88 6.25 12.22 -20.43
C VAL A 88 7.75 12.20 -20.16
N THR A 89 8.56 11.58 -21.02
CA THR A 89 10.03 11.68 -20.92
C THR A 89 10.50 13.12 -21.11
N SER A 90 9.91 13.84 -22.06
CA SER A 90 10.21 15.26 -22.31
C SER A 90 9.81 16.15 -21.12
N GLU A 91 8.63 15.93 -20.56
CA GLU A 91 8.16 16.64 -19.36
C GLU A 91 9.03 16.34 -18.15
N ALA A 92 9.35 15.06 -17.93
CA ALA A 92 10.22 14.59 -16.87
C ALA A 92 11.59 15.27 -16.90
N LYS A 93 12.23 15.35 -18.08
CA LYS A 93 13.50 16.06 -18.28
C LYS A 93 13.44 17.52 -17.82
N CYS A 94 12.36 18.22 -18.12
CA CYS A 94 12.15 19.60 -17.70
C CYS A 94 11.93 19.74 -16.19
N LEU A 95 11.37 18.71 -15.55
CA LEU A 95 10.99 18.71 -14.14
C LEU A 95 12.05 18.12 -13.20
N THR A 96 13.15 17.55 -13.72
CA THR A 96 14.20 16.90 -12.92
C THR A 96 15.59 17.49 -13.21
N THR A 97 15.70 18.83 -13.18
CA THR A 97 16.91 19.58 -13.58
C THR A 97 17.75 20.07 -12.41
N ASN A 98 17.22 20.09 -11.19
CA ASN A 98 17.87 20.72 -10.03
C ASN A 98 18.63 19.74 -9.11
N ASN A 99 18.74 18.46 -9.49
CA ASN A 99 19.41 17.44 -8.69
C ASN A 99 19.96 16.28 -9.55
N ASP A 100 21.02 15.65 -9.05
CA ASP A 100 21.72 14.56 -9.74
C ASP A 100 21.00 13.21 -9.66
N PHE A 101 19.93 13.13 -8.85
CA PHE A 101 19.19 11.89 -8.65
C PHE A 101 18.10 11.68 -9.72
N GLY A 102 17.63 12.72 -10.41
CA GLY A 102 16.47 12.61 -11.32
C GLY A 102 15.12 12.67 -10.61
N ILE A 103 15.08 13.28 -9.42
CA ILE A 103 13.88 13.50 -8.61
C ILE A 103 13.17 14.79 -9.09
N LEU A 104 11.85 14.90 -8.92
CA LEU A 104 11.14 16.16 -9.24
C LEU A 104 11.74 17.35 -8.51
N ASN A 105 11.90 18.46 -9.23
CA ASN A 105 12.46 19.70 -8.71
C ASN A 105 11.77 20.14 -7.42
N ASP A 106 10.43 20.21 -7.44
CA ASP A 106 9.61 20.60 -6.28
C ASP A 106 9.80 19.67 -5.09
N TYR A 107 9.87 18.35 -5.34
CA TYR A 107 10.06 17.36 -4.28
C TYR A 107 11.47 17.48 -3.69
N HIS A 108 12.48 17.67 -4.53
CA HIS A 108 13.85 17.88 -4.10
C HIS A 108 13.96 19.13 -3.23
N ASP A 109 13.46 20.28 -3.69
CA ASP A 109 13.53 21.55 -2.97
C ASP A 109 12.75 21.50 -1.64
N THR A 110 11.60 20.81 -1.59
CA THR A 110 10.74 20.77 -0.41
C THR A 110 11.19 19.74 0.64
N HIS A 111 11.72 18.60 0.22
CA HIS A 111 11.88 17.44 1.11
C HIS A 111 13.30 16.90 1.22
N ILE A 112 14.16 17.13 0.22
CA ILE A 112 15.47 16.47 0.14
C ILE A 112 16.61 17.46 0.33
N LYS A 113 16.58 18.62 -0.33
CA LYS A 113 17.69 19.57 -0.45
C LYS A 113 18.38 19.92 0.87
N GLU A 114 17.61 20.26 1.90
CA GLU A 114 18.17 20.63 3.22
C GLU A 114 18.74 19.43 4.01
N LYS A 115 18.30 18.21 3.69
CA LYS A 115 18.61 16.99 4.45
C LYS A 115 19.49 16.02 3.68
N VAL A 116 19.84 16.32 2.43
CA VAL A 116 20.49 15.39 1.50
C VAL A 116 21.78 14.82 2.08
N SER A 117 22.61 15.65 2.71
CA SER A 117 23.85 15.21 3.35
C SER A 117 23.63 14.20 4.47
N GLY A 118 22.53 14.34 5.23
CA GLY A 118 22.15 13.43 6.31
C GLY A 118 21.45 12.15 5.84
N LEU A 119 21.09 12.05 4.55
CA LEU A 119 20.54 10.82 3.99
C LEU A 119 21.63 9.81 3.65
N LYS A 120 22.88 10.27 3.45
CA LYS A 120 23.99 9.38 3.12
C LYS A 120 24.12 8.27 4.16
N ASP A 121 24.05 7.03 3.70
CA ASP A 121 24.12 5.81 4.52
C ASP A 121 23.05 5.69 5.64
N ALA A 122 22.00 6.51 5.61
CA ALA A 122 20.94 6.50 6.62
C ALA A 122 20.18 5.17 6.71
N TYR A 123 20.20 4.36 5.65
CA TYR A 123 19.49 3.08 5.51
C TYR A 123 20.43 1.87 5.45
N LYS A 124 21.73 2.04 5.74
CA LYS A 124 22.72 0.95 5.66
C LYS A 124 22.42 -0.27 6.54
N ASP A 125 21.77 -0.05 7.68
CA ASP A 125 21.45 -1.08 8.66
C ASP A 125 19.95 -1.45 8.66
N ILE A 126 19.22 -1.07 7.61
CA ILE A 126 17.78 -1.36 7.47
C ILE A 126 17.60 -2.58 6.56
N TYR A 127 17.03 -3.64 7.13
CA TYR A 127 16.78 -4.90 6.43
C TYR A 127 15.28 -5.17 6.26
N TYR A 128 14.83 -5.39 5.03
CA TYR A 128 13.41 -5.59 4.71
C TYR A 128 12.98 -7.07 4.65
N ILE A 129 13.89 -7.99 4.99
CA ILE A 129 13.63 -9.44 4.90
C ILE A 129 12.72 -9.92 6.05
N LYS A 130 12.77 -9.30 7.23
CA LYS A 130 11.99 -9.69 8.40
C LYS A 130 11.19 -8.49 8.93
N LEU A 131 9.93 -8.43 8.52
CA LEU A 131 9.02 -7.34 8.85
C LEU A 131 7.64 -7.87 9.28
N PRO A 132 6.97 -7.26 10.27
CA PRO A 132 5.60 -7.65 10.64
C PRO A 132 4.61 -7.48 9.48
N GLU A 133 4.91 -6.59 8.53
CA GLU A 133 4.10 -6.33 7.33
C GLU A 133 3.91 -7.57 6.45
N TYR A 134 4.82 -8.56 6.49
CA TYR A 134 4.63 -9.82 5.76
C TYR A 134 3.40 -10.59 6.24
N ASP A 135 3.09 -10.56 7.53
CA ASP A 135 1.93 -11.26 8.06
C ASP A 135 0.62 -10.52 7.71
N ASP A 136 0.66 -9.19 7.67
CA ASP A 136 -0.44 -8.36 7.17
C ASP A 136 -0.66 -8.60 5.66
N PHE A 137 0.43 -8.75 4.89
CA PHE A 137 0.35 -9.07 3.47
C PHE A 137 -0.20 -10.48 3.22
N LYS A 138 0.25 -11.50 3.95
CA LYS A 138 -0.35 -12.84 3.92
C LYS A 138 -1.84 -12.78 4.27
N TYR A 139 -2.24 -11.93 5.21
CA TYR A 139 -3.65 -11.76 5.54
C TYR A 139 -4.45 -11.20 4.35
N LEU A 140 -3.92 -10.21 3.64
CA LEU A 140 -4.52 -9.71 2.39
C LEU A 140 -4.66 -10.81 1.34
N LEU A 141 -3.59 -11.58 1.08
CA LEU A 141 -3.58 -12.67 0.09
C LEU A 141 -4.61 -13.75 0.43
N ASN A 142 -4.64 -14.19 1.69
CA ASN A 142 -5.63 -15.16 2.17
C ASN A 142 -7.06 -14.64 2.01
N THR A 143 -7.30 -13.38 2.34
CA THR A 143 -8.65 -12.78 2.24
C THR A 143 -9.08 -12.71 0.78
N ARG A 144 -8.21 -12.27 -0.14
CA ARG A 144 -8.51 -12.23 -1.58
C ARG A 144 -8.77 -13.62 -2.14
N LYS A 145 -8.00 -14.62 -1.70
CA LYS A 145 -8.16 -16.01 -2.13
C LYS A 145 -9.48 -16.61 -1.65
N SER A 146 -9.86 -16.38 -0.39
CA SER A 146 -11.09 -16.94 0.18
C SER A 146 -12.36 -16.36 -0.45
N ILE A 147 -12.33 -15.10 -0.91
CA ILE A 147 -13.44 -14.47 -1.63
C ILE A 147 -13.42 -14.71 -3.15
N GLY A 148 -12.41 -15.41 -3.68
CA GLY A 148 -12.30 -15.72 -5.11
C GLY A 148 -11.97 -14.53 -6.01
N VAL A 149 -11.36 -13.46 -5.49
CA VAL A 149 -11.03 -12.26 -6.28
C VAL A 149 -9.75 -12.48 -7.08
N LYS A 150 -9.86 -12.43 -8.41
CA LYS A 150 -8.70 -12.35 -9.30
C LYS A 150 -7.96 -11.04 -9.07
N SER A 151 -6.65 -11.13 -8.85
CA SER A 151 -5.82 -10.01 -8.42
C SER A 151 -4.51 -10.01 -9.18
N LEU A 152 -4.17 -8.88 -9.79
CA LEU A 152 -2.82 -8.57 -10.26
C LEU A 152 -2.15 -7.69 -9.20
N PHE A 153 -0.99 -8.13 -8.71
CA PHE A 153 -0.13 -7.32 -7.85
C PHE A 153 0.93 -6.63 -8.70
N ALA A 154 1.35 -5.42 -8.31
CA ALA A 154 2.48 -4.74 -8.94
C ALA A 154 3.59 -4.56 -7.90
N SER A 155 4.78 -5.07 -8.18
CA SER A 155 5.99 -4.82 -7.40
C SER A 155 6.69 -3.60 -7.99
N VAL A 156 6.58 -2.48 -7.29
CA VAL A 156 7.10 -1.18 -7.73
C VAL A 156 8.55 -1.03 -7.22
N PRO A 157 9.53 -0.74 -8.10
CA PRO A 157 10.91 -0.53 -7.70
C PRO A 157 11.04 0.72 -6.84
N VAL A 158 12.12 0.76 -6.06
CA VAL A 158 12.58 2.03 -5.47
C VAL A 158 13.37 2.84 -6.49
N HIS A 159 13.68 4.08 -6.15
CA HIS A 159 14.62 4.88 -6.92
C HIS A 159 16.07 4.42 -6.64
N GLY A 160 16.67 3.64 -7.54
CA GLY A 160 17.95 2.96 -7.34
C GLY A 160 19.09 3.88 -6.88
N ASN A 161 19.40 4.93 -7.65
CA ASN A 161 20.47 5.88 -7.32
C ASN A 161 20.33 6.52 -5.93
N LEU A 162 19.09 6.88 -5.54
CA LEU A 162 18.82 7.50 -4.26
C LEU A 162 18.94 6.50 -3.11
N TYR A 163 18.45 5.27 -3.30
CA TYR A 163 18.55 4.22 -2.28
C TYR A 163 19.98 3.73 -2.08
N ASP A 164 20.78 3.70 -3.16
CA ASP A 164 22.21 3.42 -3.09
C ASP A 164 22.93 4.53 -2.30
N TYR A 165 22.61 5.81 -2.53
CA TYR A 165 23.14 6.93 -1.74
C TYR A 165 22.74 6.83 -0.26
N CYS A 166 21.52 6.39 0.02
CA CYS A 166 21.06 6.12 1.38
C CYS A 166 21.71 4.88 2.02
N GLY A 167 22.53 4.11 1.30
CA GLY A 167 23.20 2.92 1.81
C GLY A 167 22.35 1.66 1.84
N SER A 168 21.15 1.66 1.27
CA SER A 168 20.33 0.44 1.16
C SER A 168 20.93 -0.46 0.07
N SER A 169 21.42 -1.66 0.42
CA SER A 169 22.11 -2.52 -0.55
C SER A 169 21.17 -3.03 -1.65
N LYS A 170 21.66 -3.08 -2.89
CA LYS A 170 20.92 -3.62 -4.03
C LYS A 170 20.59 -5.09 -3.84
N GLU A 171 21.48 -5.83 -3.18
CA GLU A 171 21.31 -7.23 -2.84
C GLU A 171 20.11 -7.44 -1.92
N ASP A 172 19.98 -6.64 -0.84
CA ASP A 172 18.86 -6.73 0.10
C ASP A 172 17.53 -6.38 -0.57
N ARG A 173 17.52 -5.34 -1.42
CA ARG A 173 16.33 -4.95 -2.19
C ARG A 173 15.89 -6.07 -3.15
N ASN A 174 16.85 -6.69 -3.84
CA ASN A 174 16.58 -7.84 -4.71
C ASN A 174 16.05 -9.06 -3.94
N GLU A 175 16.57 -9.33 -2.75
CA GLU A 175 16.05 -10.40 -1.90
C GLU A 175 14.60 -10.12 -1.46
N TYR A 176 14.32 -8.86 -1.09
CA TYR A 176 12.97 -8.41 -0.77
C TYR A 176 12.00 -8.63 -1.94
N TYR A 177 12.34 -8.19 -3.17
CA TYR A 177 11.48 -8.38 -4.34
C TYR A 177 11.23 -9.86 -4.62
N LYS A 178 12.28 -10.69 -4.62
CA LYS A 178 12.16 -12.14 -4.81
C LYS A 178 11.23 -12.78 -3.77
N LYS A 179 11.33 -12.36 -2.51
CA LYS A 179 10.48 -12.87 -1.42
C LYS A 179 9.01 -12.49 -1.62
N MET A 180 8.74 -11.23 -1.97
CA MET A 180 7.38 -10.75 -2.25
C MET A 180 6.77 -11.48 -3.44
N ASN A 181 7.50 -11.61 -4.55
CA ASN A 181 7.05 -12.33 -5.74
C ASN A 181 6.73 -13.78 -5.44
N LYS A 182 7.64 -14.49 -4.76
CA LYS A 182 7.42 -15.88 -4.33
C LYS A 182 6.16 -16.00 -3.48
N MET A 183 5.94 -15.06 -2.56
CA MET A 183 4.76 -15.07 -1.70
C MET A 183 3.48 -14.91 -2.54
N VAL A 184 3.39 -13.91 -3.42
CA VAL A 184 2.20 -13.69 -4.26
C VAL A 184 1.90 -14.92 -5.14
N ILE A 185 2.92 -15.42 -5.84
CA ILE A 185 2.81 -16.58 -6.74
C ILE A 185 2.37 -17.84 -5.96
N SER A 186 2.91 -18.06 -4.76
CA SER A 186 2.55 -19.22 -3.92
C SER A 186 1.07 -19.24 -3.52
N TYR A 187 0.40 -18.08 -3.52
CA TYR A 187 -1.03 -17.99 -3.25
C TYR A 187 -1.89 -18.20 -4.50
N GLY A 188 -1.29 -18.25 -5.69
CA GLY A 188 -1.96 -18.41 -6.99
C GLY A 188 -2.36 -17.09 -7.65
N PHE A 189 -1.69 -15.98 -7.31
CA PHE A 189 -1.95 -14.67 -7.91
C PHE A 189 -0.86 -14.28 -8.91
N GLU A 190 -1.23 -13.39 -9.83
CA GLU A 190 -0.31 -12.81 -10.81
C GLU A 190 0.42 -11.61 -10.21
N ILE A 191 1.66 -11.40 -10.65
CA ILE A 191 2.47 -10.25 -10.25
C ILE A 191 3.20 -9.64 -11.46
N LEU A 192 3.04 -8.33 -11.63
CA LEU A 192 3.86 -7.49 -12.48
C LEU A 192 5.06 -7.03 -11.68
N ASP A 193 6.23 -7.62 -11.97
CA ASP A 193 7.48 -7.23 -11.32
C ASP A 193 8.21 -6.16 -12.12
N LEU A 194 8.31 -4.96 -11.55
CA LEU A 194 8.98 -3.81 -12.15
C LEU A 194 10.35 -3.54 -11.49
N SER A 195 10.84 -4.42 -10.62
CA SER A 195 12.12 -4.27 -9.91
C SER A 195 13.31 -4.05 -10.84
N GLN A 196 13.26 -4.57 -12.07
CA GLN A 196 14.29 -4.34 -13.10
C GLN A 196 14.44 -2.87 -13.51
N TYR A 197 13.45 -2.02 -13.22
CA TYR A 197 13.46 -0.59 -13.57
C TYR A 197 13.93 0.33 -12.44
N GLU A 198 14.56 -0.19 -11.37
CA GLU A 198 15.13 0.63 -10.27
C GLU A 198 16.04 1.77 -10.77
N TYR A 199 16.80 1.52 -11.83
CA TYR A 199 17.73 2.47 -12.43
C TYR A 199 17.20 3.03 -13.77
N GLY A 200 15.94 2.76 -14.09
CA GLY A 200 15.32 3.31 -15.28
C GLY A 200 15.15 4.82 -15.14
N GLU A 201 15.64 5.58 -16.12
CA GLU A 201 15.40 7.02 -16.17
C GLU A 201 13.88 7.29 -16.22
N TYR A 202 13.42 8.23 -15.39
CA TYR A 202 12.03 8.70 -15.36
C TYR A 202 10.96 7.67 -14.97
N TYR A 203 11.35 6.56 -14.33
CA TYR A 203 10.39 5.59 -13.76
C TYR A 203 9.93 5.98 -12.35
N ALA A 204 10.85 6.42 -11.50
CA ALA A 204 10.56 6.87 -10.14
C ALA A 204 11.05 8.31 -9.97
N PHE A 205 10.18 9.18 -9.45
CA PHE A 205 10.51 10.61 -9.31
C PHE A 205 10.57 11.09 -7.86
N SER A 206 10.43 10.17 -6.90
CA SER A 206 10.58 10.43 -5.46
C SER A 206 10.83 9.11 -4.74
N MET A 207 11.17 9.14 -3.44
CA MET A 207 11.38 7.93 -2.63
C MET A 207 10.16 6.97 -2.58
N ARG A 208 8.95 7.41 -2.91
CA ARG A 208 7.72 6.61 -2.69
C ARG A 208 6.66 6.67 -3.80
N ARG A 209 6.93 7.33 -4.93
CA ARG A 209 5.97 7.44 -6.05
C ARG A 209 6.61 7.06 -7.38
N MET A 210 5.94 6.17 -8.10
CA MET A 210 6.21 5.79 -9.48
C MET A 210 5.06 6.28 -10.36
N PHE A 211 5.35 6.60 -11.63
CA PHE A 211 4.34 6.64 -12.69
C PHE A 211 4.41 5.31 -13.45
N ALA A 212 3.28 4.62 -13.60
CA ALA A 212 3.19 3.46 -14.47
C ALA A 212 2.69 3.93 -15.84
N PHE A 213 3.46 3.65 -16.89
CA PHE A 213 3.06 3.77 -18.29
C PHE A 213 2.64 2.40 -18.79
#